data_AF-A0A0A2M0W6-F1
#
_entry.id   AF-A0A0A2M0W6-F1
#
_cell.length_a   1.000
_cell.length_b   1.000
_cell.length_c   1.000
_cell.angle_alpha   90.00
_cell.angle_beta   90.00
_cell.angle_gamma   90.00
#
_symmetry.space_group_name_H-M   'P 1'
#
loop_
_entity.id
_entity.type
_entity.pdbx_description
1 polymer ?
#
loop_
_entity_poly.entity_id
_entity_poly.type
_entity_poly.pdbx_seq_one_letter_code
_entity_poly.pdbx_strand_id
1 'polypeptide(L)'
;MEAVGLDDINLMWIILPFFIAGILYVRIVKHKTGNALRDSVKTLQTMLVMIGVVLAVLLFTLPSTPSLSTFGYPDTVADIDSQEKVLKLLQEYNHAIVRTTDALRWMVFIFIFWGIMTVYQLLKVYRGVLDERIIAKKNEINN
;
A
#
# COMPACT_ATOMS: atom_id res chain seq x y z
N MET A 1 -2.33 -21.59 -13.70
CA MET A 1 -3.39 -20.91 -12.94
C MET A 1 -3.77 -19.71 -13.79
N GLU A 2 -5.01 -19.64 -14.29
CA GLU A 2 -5.49 -18.47 -15.02
C GLU A 2 -5.28 -17.24 -14.12
N ALA A 3 -4.47 -16.30 -14.58
CA ALA A 3 -4.34 -15.02 -13.92
C ALA A 3 -5.76 -14.43 -13.88
N VAL A 4 -6.29 -14.24 -12.67
CA VAL A 4 -7.44 -13.37 -12.46
C VAL A 4 -7.12 -12.12 -13.26
N GLY A 5 -7.91 -11.76 -14.28
CA GLY A 5 -7.62 -10.74 -15.32
C GLY A 5 -7.48 -9.31 -14.77
N LEU A 6 -6.62 -9.17 -13.77
CA LEU A 6 -6.27 -8.00 -12.99
C LEU A 6 -5.04 -7.33 -13.58
N ASP A 7 -4.27 -8.03 -14.40
CA ASP A 7 -3.09 -7.55 -15.13
C ASP A 7 -3.42 -6.42 -16.11
N ASP A 8 -4.59 -6.49 -16.75
CA ASP A 8 -5.07 -5.46 -17.68
C ASP A 8 -5.81 -4.30 -16.99
N ILE A 9 -6.24 -4.47 -15.74
CA ILE A 9 -6.97 -3.44 -15.00
C ILE A 9 -6.00 -2.42 -14.44
N ASN A 10 -6.22 -1.13 -14.72
CA ASN A 10 -5.43 -0.05 -14.12
C ASN A 10 -5.48 -0.14 -12.59
N LEU A 11 -4.29 -0.28 -11.97
CA LEU A 11 -4.09 -0.45 -10.53
C LEU A 11 -4.79 0.64 -9.70
N MET A 12 -4.96 1.84 -10.26
CA MET A 12 -5.67 2.93 -9.62
C MET A 12 -7.11 2.56 -9.23
N TRP A 13 -7.83 1.80 -10.07
CA TRP A 13 -9.20 1.38 -9.76
C TRP A 13 -9.28 0.37 -8.62
N ILE A 14 -8.21 -0.39 -8.42
CA ILE A 14 -8.10 -1.33 -7.30
C ILE A 14 -7.74 -0.57 -6.02
N ILE A 15 -6.84 0.41 -6.09
CA ILE A 15 -6.30 1.12 -4.91
C ILE A 15 -7.25 2.20 -4.40
N LEU A 16 -7.92 2.93 -5.29
CA LEU A 16 -8.75 4.08 -4.94
C LEU A 16 -9.84 3.76 -3.89
N PRO A 17 -10.60 2.64 -3.98
CA PRO A 17 -11.60 2.29 -2.97
C PRO A 17 -11.00 2.09 -1.58
N PHE A 18 -9.86 1.41 -1.47
CA PHE A 18 -9.16 1.24 -0.18
C PHE A 18 -8.64 2.57 0.34
N PHE A 19 -8.15 3.43 -0.55
CA PHE A 19 -7.67 4.75 -0.18
C PHE A 19 -8.78 5.61 0.44
N ILE A 20 -9.94 5.66 -0.22
CA ILE A 20 -11.13 6.39 0.25
C ILE A 20 -11.63 5.79 1.57
N ALA A 21 -11.75 4.46 1.66
CA ALA A 21 -12.19 3.77 2.86
C ALA A 21 -11.29 4.07 4.07
N GLY A 22 -9.97 4.10 3.86
CA GLY A 22 -9.01 4.47 4.91
C GLY A 22 -9.24 5.89 5.44
N ILE A 23 -9.38 6.87 4.55
CA ILE A 23 -9.64 8.27 4.95
C ILE A 23 -10.96 8.40 5.72
N LEU A 24 -12.03 7.76 5.24
CA LEU A 24 -13.34 7.78 5.88
C LEU A 24 -13.30 7.11 7.26
N TYR A 25 -12.61 5.98 7.38
CA TYR A 25 -12.46 5.27 8.65
C TYR A 25 -11.80 6.15 9.72
N VAL A 26 -10.67 6.80 9.39
CA VAL A 26 -9.99 7.72 10.32
C VAL A 26 -10.93 8.82 10.80
N ARG A 27 -11.73 9.41 9.90
CA ARG A 27 -12.68 10.47 10.27
C ARG A 27 -13.79 9.98 11.20
N ILE A 28 -14.30 8.77 11.00
CA ILE A 28 -15.42 8.24 11.78
C ILE A 28 -14.97 7.74 13.17
N VAL A 29 -13.78 7.14 13.28
CA VAL A 29 -13.34 6.47 14.51
C VAL A 29 -12.73 7.41 15.55
N LYS A 30 -12.33 8.63 15.16
CA LYS A 30 -11.64 9.62 16.00
C LYS A 30 -12.39 10.05 17.28
N HIS A 31 -13.65 9.65 17.46
CA HIS A 31 -14.52 10.13 18.54
C HIS A 31 -15.18 9.03 19.39
N LYS A 32 -14.78 7.76 19.27
CA LYS A 32 -15.58 6.65 19.80
C LYS A 32 -15.34 6.25 21.26
N THR A 33 -14.17 6.50 21.85
CA THR A 33 -13.84 5.86 23.15
C THR A 33 -13.42 6.81 24.27
N GLY A 34 -13.45 8.13 24.04
CA GLY A 34 -13.18 9.16 25.06
C GLY A 34 -11.71 9.29 25.50
N ASN A 35 -10.85 8.31 25.18
CA ASN A 35 -9.41 8.36 25.41
C ASN A 35 -8.68 8.49 24.06
N ALA A 36 -8.23 9.70 23.77
CA ALA A 36 -7.61 10.05 22.48
C ALA A 36 -6.39 9.18 22.14
N LEU A 37 -5.56 8.83 23.13
CA LEU A 37 -4.35 8.03 22.92
C LEU A 37 -4.71 6.60 22.53
N ARG A 38 -5.64 5.98 23.26
CA ARG A 38 -6.13 4.62 22.95
C ARG A 38 -6.77 4.55 21.56
N ASP A 39 -7.52 5.58 21.20
CA ASP A 39 -8.19 5.68 19.90
C ASP A 39 -7.19 5.83 18.76
N SER A 40 -6.12 6.60 19.00
CA SER A 40 -5.03 6.77 18.04
C SER A 40 -4.23 5.48 17.83
N VAL A 41 -3.96 4.71 18.90
CA VAL A 41 -3.28 3.41 18.80
C VAL A 41 -4.14 2.39 18.04
N LYS A 42 -5.45 2.33 18.32
CA LYS A 42 -6.37 1.47 17.54
C LYS A 42 -6.45 1.87 16.08
N THR A 43 -6.45 3.17 15.81
CA THR A 43 -6.43 3.70 14.44
C THR A 43 -5.14 3.28 13.73
N LEU A 44 -3.98 3.37 14.39
CA LEU A 44 -2.70 2.88 13.87
C LEU A 44 -2.74 1.38 13.55
N GLN A 45 -3.22 0.55 14.49
CA GLN A 45 -3.36 -0.89 14.27
C GLN A 45 -4.25 -1.19 13.06
N THR A 46 -5.39 -0.51 12.95
CA THR A 46 -6.30 -0.72 11.82
C THR A 46 -5.68 -0.29 10.49
N MET A 47 -4.99 0.86 10.47
CA MET A 47 -4.30 1.35 9.27
C MET A 47 -3.18 0.40 8.83
N LEU A 48 -2.43 -0.19 9.77
CA LEU A 48 -1.42 -1.20 9.45
C LEU A 48 -2.03 -2.47 8.84
N VAL A 49 -3.18 -2.93 9.36
CA VAL A 49 -3.92 -4.05 8.78
C VAL A 49 -4.41 -3.72 7.37
N MET A 50 -4.96 -2.51 7.17
CA MET A 50 -5.41 -2.05 5.85
C MET A 50 -4.25 -1.94 4.86
N ILE A 51 -3.09 -1.42 5.28
CA ILE A 51 -1.86 -1.43 4.47
C ILE A 51 -1.51 -2.86 4.10
N GLY A 52 -1.47 -3.78 5.07
CA GLY A 52 -1.16 -5.19 4.82
C GLY A 52 -2.08 -5.86 3.80
N VAL A 53 -3.40 -5.59 3.88
CA VAL A 53 -4.38 -6.10 2.91
C VAL A 53 -4.12 -5.53 1.52
N VAL A 54 -3.90 -4.21 1.40
CA VAL A 54 -3.64 -3.59 0.10
C VAL A 54 -2.31 -4.08 -0.50
N LEU A 55 -1.29 -4.27 0.32
CA LEU A 55 -0.02 -4.86 -0.12
C LEU A 55 -0.19 -6.31 -0.58
N ALA A 56 -1.00 -7.10 0.11
CA ALA A 56 -1.32 -8.46 -0.32
C ALA A 56 -2.06 -8.46 -1.67
N VAL A 57 -3.06 -7.58 -1.84
CA VAL A 57 -3.76 -7.41 -3.12
C VAL A 57 -2.78 -7.00 -4.22
N LEU A 58 -1.91 -6.03 -3.97
CA LEU A 58 -0.90 -5.60 -4.95
C LEU A 58 0.06 -6.74 -5.32
N LEU A 59 0.46 -7.55 -4.34
CA LEU A 59 1.29 -8.74 -4.56
C LEU A 59 0.61 -9.73 -5.53
N PHE A 60 -0.71 -9.91 -5.42
CA PHE A 60 -1.47 -10.76 -6.35
C PHE A 60 -1.73 -10.11 -7.72
N THR A 61 -1.63 -8.78 -7.84
CA THR A 61 -1.72 -8.08 -9.14
C THR A 61 -0.41 -8.04 -9.91
N LEU A 62 0.70 -8.39 -9.26
CA LEU A 62 1.95 -8.60 -9.96
C LEU A 62 1.77 -9.81 -10.89
N PRO A 63 2.21 -9.73 -12.14
CA PRO A 63 2.18 -10.88 -13.02
C PRO A 63 2.90 -12.02 -12.30
N SER A 64 2.19 -13.12 -12.07
CA SER A 64 2.78 -14.31 -11.46
C SER A 64 4.02 -14.64 -12.28
N THR A 65 5.15 -14.72 -11.61
CA THR A 65 6.45 -14.99 -12.22
C THR A 65 6.54 -16.48 -12.53
N PRO A 66 6.04 -16.89 -13.71
CA PRO A 66 6.88 -17.66 -14.61
C PRO A 66 7.61 -16.78 -15.62
N SER A 67 7.14 -15.56 -15.87
CA SER A 67 7.64 -14.71 -16.96
C SER A 67 9.10 -14.25 -16.84
N LEU A 68 9.65 -14.14 -15.63
CA LEU A 68 11.05 -13.73 -15.39
C LEU A 68 12.00 -14.90 -15.08
N SER A 69 11.48 -16.08 -14.70
CA SER A 69 12.31 -17.22 -14.26
C SER A 69 12.15 -18.48 -15.09
N THR A 70 11.06 -18.63 -15.86
CA THR A 70 10.71 -19.89 -16.56
C THR A 70 10.07 -19.72 -17.95
N PHE A 71 9.73 -18.52 -18.40
CA PHE A 71 9.40 -18.30 -19.82
C PHE A 71 10.71 -18.29 -20.62
N GLY A 72 10.86 -19.30 -21.47
CA GLY A 72 12.07 -19.63 -22.20
C GLY A 72 12.84 -18.40 -22.66
N TYR A 73 14.04 -18.24 -22.13
CA TYR A 73 15.08 -17.66 -22.95
C TYR A 73 15.08 -18.45 -24.26
N PRO A 74 15.17 -17.80 -25.44
CA PRO A 74 15.33 -18.53 -26.69
C PRO A 74 16.65 -19.28 -26.60
N ASP A 75 16.59 -20.52 -26.13
CA ASP A 75 17.73 -21.42 -26.04
C ASP A 75 18.13 -21.88 -27.45
N THR A 76 17.22 -21.74 -28.42
CA THR A 76 17.41 -22.14 -29.81
C THR A 76 17.06 -21.02 -30.80
N VAL A 77 17.77 -20.99 -31.93
CA VAL A 77 17.55 -20.02 -33.02
C VAL A 77 16.14 -20.15 -33.63
N ALA A 78 15.51 -21.33 -33.50
CA ALA A 78 14.15 -21.62 -33.97
C ALA A 78 13.05 -20.85 -33.22
N ASP A 79 13.32 -20.39 -31.99
CA ASP A 79 12.39 -19.57 -31.22
C ASP A 79 12.34 -18.11 -31.72
N ILE A 80 13.35 -17.70 -32.50
CA ILE A 80 13.54 -16.37 -33.10
C ILE A 80 13.25 -16.41 -34.62
N ASP A 81 12.69 -17.51 -35.12
CA ASP A 81 12.53 -17.77 -36.56
C ASP A 81 11.57 -16.80 -37.27
N SER A 82 10.79 -15.99 -36.53
CA SER A 82 9.98 -14.91 -37.10
C SER A 82 10.07 -13.60 -36.34
N GLN A 83 10.13 -12.49 -37.08
CA GLN A 83 10.13 -11.13 -36.53
C GLN A 83 8.89 -10.85 -35.65
N GLU A 84 7.74 -11.43 -35.98
CA GLU A 84 6.50 -11.30 -35.21
C GLU A 84 6.60 -11.93 -33.81
N LYS A 85 7.25 -13.10 -33.69
CA LYS A 85 7.47 -13.75 -32.38
C LYS A 85 8.38 -12.92 -31.50
N VAL A 86 9.44 -12.35 -32.06
CA VAL A 86 10.36 -11.46 -31.35
C VAL A 86 9.65 -10.21 -30.86
N LEU A 87 8.84 -9.58 -31.72
CA LEU A 87 8.07 -8.40 -31.35
C LEU A 87 7.08 -8.71 -30.22
N LYS A 88 6.37 -9.84 -30.31
CA LYS A 88 5.43 -10.28 -29.27
C LYS A 88 6.13 -10.51 -27.93
N LEU A 89 7.30 -11.16 -27.95
CA LEU A 89 8.11 -11.40 -26.76
C LEU A 89 8.55 -10.08 -26.10
N LEU A 90 9.04 -9.12 -26.90
CA LEU A 90 9.45 -7.81 -26.40
C LEU A 90 8.27 -7.00 -25.83
N GLN A 91 7.09 -7.12 -26.42
CA GLN A 91 5.87 -6.49 -25.92
C GLN A 91 5.42 -7.08 -24.58
N GLU A 92 5.46 -8.41 -24.45
CA GLU A 92 5.14 -9.11 -23.20
C GLU A 92 6.12 -8.74 -22.07
N TYR A 93 7.42 -8.64 -22.37
CA TYR A 93 8.43 -8.15 -21.42
C TYR A 93 8.17 -6.71 -20.99
N ASN A 94 7.95 -5.82 -21.95
CA ASN A 94 7.71 -4.41 -21.65
C ASN A 94 6.44 -4.25 -20.80
N HIS A 95 5.37 -4.98 -21.12
CA HIS A 95 4.15 -4.99 -20.34
C HIS A 95 4.38 -5.47 -18.89
N ALA A 96 5.09 -6.59 -18.70
CA ALA A 96 5.40 -7.12 -17.38
C ALA A 96 6.27 -6.15 -16.55
N ILE A 97 7.27 -5.51 -17.16
CA ILE A 97 8.13 -4.53 -16.49
C ILE A 97 7.33 -3.29 -16.09
N VAL A 98 6.52 -2.74 -16.99
CA VAL A 98 5.69 -1.57 -16.72
C VAL A 98 4.70 -1.87 -15.59
N ARG A 99 4.04 -3.04 -15.63
CA ARG A 99 3.10 -3.47 -14.59
C ARG A 99 3.78 -3.61 -13.22
N THR A 100 4.95 -4.23 -13.19
CA THR A 100 5.73 -4.41 -11.95
C THR A 100 6.17 -3.06 -11.39
N THR A 101 6.63 -2.16 -12.26
CA THR A 101 7.06 -0.81 -11.87
C THR A 101 5.91 0.01 -11.32
N ASP A 102 4.72 -0.07 -11.93
CA ASP A 102 3.54 0.64 -11.45
C ASP A 102 3.05 0.09 -10.10
N ALA A 103 3.02 -1.24 -9.92
CA ALA A 103 2.71 -1.86 -8.64
C ALA A 103 3.70 -1.47 -7.54
N LEU A 104 5.00 -1.45 -7.84
CA LEU A 104 6.04 -0.99 -6.90
C LEU A 104 5.87 0.49 -6.54
N ARG A 105 5.58 1.34 -7.53
CA ARG A 105 5.31 2.77 -7.31
C ARG A 105 4.15 2.96 -6.34
N TRP A 106 3.07 2.22 -6.53
CA TRP A 106 1.91 2.26 -5.65
C TRP A 106 2.21 1.72 -4.25
N MET A 107 2.94 0.62 -4.15
CA MET A 107 3.40 0.06 -2.87
C MET A 107 4.19 1.10 -2.08
N VAL A 108 5.17 1.75 -2.71
CA VAL A 108 5.98 2.80 -2.08
C VAL A 108 5.12 3.99 -1.68
N PHE A 109 4.23 4.45 -2.57
CA PHE A 109 3.34 5.57 -2.28
C PHE A 109 2.45 5.29 -1.07
N ILE A 110 1.80 4.13 -1.02
CA ILE A 110 0.89 3.76 0.08
C ILE A 110 1.68 3.63 1.38
N PHE A 111 2.83 2.97 1.35
CA PHE A 111 3.66 2.80 2.54
C PHE A 111 4.14 4.13 3.11
N ILE A 112 4.65 5.03 2.27
CA ILE A 112 5.11 6.36 2.69
C ILE A 112 3.93 7.22 3.13
N PHE A 113 2.91 7.36 2.29
CA PHE A 113 1.81 8.29 2.53
C PHE A 113 0.97 7.88 3.75
N TRP A 114 0.50 6.62 3.80
CA TRP A 114 -0.28 6.14 4.95
C TRP A 114 0.58 5.92 6.18
N GLY A 115 1.83 5.45 6.03
CA GLY A 115 2.75 5.28 7.15
C GLY A 115 3.05 6.60 7.85
N ILE A 116 3.49 7.62 7.11
CA ILE A 116 3.78 8.95 7.67
C ILE A 116 2.53 9.57 8.27
N MET A 117 1.39 9.52 7.57
CA MET A 117 0.15 10.13 8.06
C MET A 117 -0.32 9.49 9.38
N THR A 118 -0.19 8.18 9.52
CA THR A 118 -0.62 7.47 10.73
C THR A 118 0.32 7.75 11.91
N VAL A 119 1.64 7.76 11.68
CA VAL A 119 2.63 8.14 12.71
C VAL A 119 2.44 9.59 13.14
N TYR A 120 2.23 10.51 12.20
CA TYR A 120 1.98 11.92 12.49
C TYR A 120 0.75 12.11 13.40
N GLN A 121 -0.34 11.39 13.13
CA GLN A 121 -1.54 11.45 13.98
C GLN A 121 -1.28 10.96 15.39
N LEU A 122 -0.54 9.85 15.54
CA LEU A 122 -0.17 9.33 16.86
C LEU A 122 0.70 10.33 17.63
N LEU A 123 1.72 10.89 16.99
CA LEU A 123 2.60 11.90 17.61
C LEU A 123 1.84 13.15 18.04
N LYS A 124 0.88 13.61 17.21
CA LYS A 124 0.04 14.75 17.53
C LYS A 124 -0.78 14.52 18.81
N VAL A 125 -1.39 13.34 18.93
CA VAL A 125 -2.19 12.99 20.12
C VAL A 125 -1.31 12.77 21.34
N TYR A 126 -0.17 12.08 21.17
CA TYR A 126 0.78 11.89 22.25
C TYR A 126 1.28 13.21 22.83
N ARG A 127 1.61 14.18 21.97
CA ARG A 127 2.01 15.53 22.39
C ARG A 127 0.89 16.23 23.18
N GLY A 128 -0.36 16.15 22.71
CA GLY A 128 -1.50 16.74 23.43
C GLY A 128 -1.69 16.16 24.84
N VAL A 129 -1.57 14.84 24.99
CA VAL A 129 -1.65 14.19 26.32
C VAL A 129 -0.47 14.59 27.22
N LEU A 130 0.72 14.77 26.65
CA LEU A 130 1.90 15.21 27.40
C LEU A 130 1.72 16.65 27.90
N ASP A 131 1.26 17.54 27.03
CA ASP A 131 1.00 18.95 27.36
C ASP A 131 -0.05 19.08 28.47
N GLU A 132 -1.15 18.31 28.41
CA GLU A 132 -2.17 18.26 29.46
C GLU A 132 -1.60 17.82 30.81
N ARG A 133 -0.74 16.78 30.83
CA ARG A 133 -0.09 16.31 32.07
C ARG A 133 0.86 17.33 32.67
N ILE A 134 1.60 18.05 31.83
CA ILE A 134 2.52 19.11 32.27
C ILE A 134 1.73 20.26 32.90
N ILE A 135 0.62 20.67 32.28
CA ILE A 135 -0.25 21.73 32.80
C ILE A 135 -0.89 21.31 34.13
N ALA A 136 -1.43 20.09 34.22
CA ALA A 136 -2.02 19.57 35.45
C ALA A 136 -1.00 19.58 36.61
N LYS A 137 0.21 19.08 36.36
CA LYS A 137 1.29 19.06 37.36
C LYS A 137 1.73 20.46 37.78
N LYS A 138 1.74 21.43 36.86
CA LYS A 138 2.05 22.84 37.18
C LYS A 138 0.97 23.46 38.08
N ASN A 139 -0.30 23.13 37.87
CA ASN A 139 -1.40 23.64 38.68
C ASN A 139 -1.42 23.04 40.10
N GLU A 140 -0.99 21.77 40.26
CA GLU A 140 -0.82 21.15 41.59
C GLU A 140 0.32 21.76 42.41
N ILE A 141 1.35 22.32 41.76
CA ILE A 141 2.48 22.97 42.45
C ILE A 141 2.15 24.41 42.89
N ASN A 142 1.20 25.06 42.20
CA ASN A 142 0.84 26.46 42.43
C ASN A 142 -0.35 26.65 43.39
N ASN A 143 -1.00 25.56 43.82
CA ASN A 143 -2.07 25.54 44.82
C ASN A 143 -1.54 24.96 46.14
#